data_AF-A0A973FYJ8-F1
#
_entry.id   AF-A0A973FYJ8-F1
#
_cell.length_a   1.000
_cell.length_b   1.000
_cell.length_c   1.000
_cell.angle_alpha   90.00
_cell.angle_beta   90.00
_cell.angle_gamma   90.00
#
_symmetry.space_group_name_H-M   'P 1'
#
loop_
_entity.id
_entity.type
_entity.pdbx_description
1 polymer ?
#
loop_
_entity_poly.entity_id
_entity_poly.type
_entity_poly.pdbx_seq_one_letter_code
_entity_poly.pdbx_strand_id
1 'polypeptide(L)'
;WNYAAKILQAALFAARTAGLYPVYVTSFKCSPDSFAIEYFKRIMDKYGKPYLILELDEHDSKVGYETRIEAAIQSFRNHNKDKSLRAKPAHFLSLNSANATKINGKTLLFPCFDPLNARLIEAVLLKEGVDARMVPLTEKAIQHGLRTNKGQCIPVNLIAQSFLDYINDNFLDPAQTAVWCFESHVACNIRMYPPMIKGIMETTGGGMEKVDVYVGNLSMNDISIQASIEAYFAHMFGGMLRKIGCKIRPYEKVKGMTDKAIAEALNILYNTLLGGRNKDDDLAKVIGMFKKIETIPEKRPKVAIFGDLYARDNDVFNQDLIHCIEEYGGEVITTPFNELAKLVADPYIRRWFYEGEYMDVLFTKSIIALVNQLEKSYYRLFNELLDETALDTAFDYREIYDNFAVKLQHCGESIDNLIKITALIKHYPDISLFVQTNPAFCCAGLVTEAMAQRIEEISGVPVVTLNYDGTGKNINQKVRPYIKYPRNKSKR
;
A
#
# COMPACT_ATOMS: atom_id res chain seq x y z
N TRP A 1 14.33 9.60 7.18
CA TRP A 1 13.77 10.63 8.07
C TRP A 1 14.80 11.52 8.75
N ASN A 2 15.78 10.98 9.48
CA ASN A 2 16.81 11.81 10.17
C ASN A 2 17.51 12.81 9.23
N TYR A 3 17.97 12.36 8.06
CA TYR A 3 18.61 13.24 7.07
C TYR A 3 17.64 14.28 6.50
N ALA A 4 16.43 13.88 6.11
CA ALA A 4 15.40 14.82 5.64
C ALA A 4 15.13 15.92 6.68
N ALA A 5 15.00 15.59 7.96
CA ALA A 5 14.81 16.57 9.03
C ALA A 5 15.98 17.56 9.11
N LYS A 6 17.22 17.07 9.08
CA LYS A 6 18.43 17.92 9.05
C LYS A 6 18.48 18.82 7.82
N ILE A 7 18.14 18.28 6.65
CA ILE A 7 18.09 19.04 5.39
C ILE A 7 17.06 20.16 5.48
N LEU A 8 15.85 19.88 5.98
CA LEU A 8 14.80 20.90 6.14
C LEU A 8 15.18 21.96 7.19
N GLN A 9 15.91 21.58 8.25
CA GLN A 9 16.43 22.51 9.25
C GLN A 9 17.49 23.45 8.64
N ALA A 10 18.42 22.90 7.86
CA ALA A 10 19.42 23.67 7.12
C ALA A 10 18.77 24.58 6.05
N ALA A 11 17.74 24.08 5.37
CA ALA A 11 16.96 24.85 4.42
C ALA A 11 16.28 26.05 5.09
N LEU A 12 15.64 25.85 6.25
CA LEU A 12 15.03 26.96 6.98
C LEU A 12 16.06 28.00 7.44
N PHE A 13 17.24 27.56 7.87
CA PHE A 13 18.34 28.46 8.21
C PHE A 13 18.80 29.28 6.99
N ALA A 14 19.01 28.62 5.84
CA ALA A 14 19.40 29.29 4.60
C ALA A 14 18.33 30.26 4.08
N ALA A 15 17.05 29.87 4.17
CA ALA A 15 15.92 30.70 3.76
C ALA A 15 15.85 32.03 4.53
N ARG A 16 16.21 32.02 5.82
CA ARG A 16 16.21 33.21 6.69
C ARG A 16 17.48 34.05 6.60
N THR A 17 18.56 33.50 6.05
CA THR A 17 19.88 34.15 6.07
C THR A 17 20.11 34.92 4.77
N ALA A 18 20.40 36.22 4.86
CA ALA A 18 20.71 37.04 3.70
C ALA A 18 22.02 36.57 3.04
N GLY A 19 22.07 36.54 1.70
CA GLY A 19 23.26 36.14 0.94
C GLY A 19 23.59 34.64 0.92
N LEU A 20 22.93 33.80 1.73
CA LEU A 20 23.14 32.35 1.76
C LEU A 20 22.10 31.62 0.89
N TYR A 21 22.50 30.84 -0.12
CA TYR A 21 21.56 30.17 -1.03
C TYR A 21 21.78 28.65 -1.03
N PRO A 22 20.72 27.84 -0.85
CA PRO A 22 20.88 26.40 -0.76
C PRO A 22 20.93 25.73 -2.15
N VAL A 23 21.76 24.70 -2.24
CA VAL A 23 21.76 23.70 -3.31
C VAL A 23 21.37 22.36 -2.69
N TYR A 24 20.23 21.80 -3.09
CA TYR A 24 19.81 20.46 -2.69
C TYR A 24 20.31 19.47 -3.73
N VAL A 25 21.27 18.62 -3.35
CA VAL A 25 21.71 17.49 -4.17
C VAL A 25 20.92 16.24 -3.76
N THR A 26 20.26 15.61 -4.72
CA THR A 26 19.42 14.41 -4.50
C THR A 26 19.74 13.35 -5.55
N SER A 27 19.18 12.15 -5.42
CA SER A 27 19.41 11.04 -6.35
C SER A 27 18.12 10.62 -7.01
N PHE A 28 18.19 10.29 -8.30
CA PHE A 28 17.06 9.70 -9.02
C PHE A 28 16.57 8.45 -8.29
N LYS A 29 15.25 8.24 -8.26
CA LYS A 29 14.55 7.18 -7.50
C LYS A 29 14.69 7.20 -5.98
N CYS A 30 15.28 8.24 -5.38
CA CYS A 30 15.28 8.40 -3.92
C CYS A 30 13.91 8.91 -3.42
N SER A 31 12.94 7.99 -3.30
CA SER A 31 11.58 8.32 -2.84
C SER A 31 11.55 9.14 -1.54
N PRO A 32 12.34 8.85 -0.48
CA PRO A 32 12.34 9.68 0.73
C PRO A 32 12.73 11.14 0.48
N ASP A 33 13.67 11.39 -0.44
CA ASP A 33 14.03 12.75 -0.85
C ASP A 33 12.92 13.41 -1.65
N SER A 34 12.20 12.67 -2.50
CA SER A 34 11.04 13.22 -3.23
C SER A 34 9.96 13.75 -2.27
N PHE A 35 9.77 13.15 -1.09
CA PHE A 35 8.94 13.73 -0.04
C PHE A 35 9.58 14.99 0.57
N ALA A 36 10.87 14.94 0.93
CA ALA A 36 11.57 16.06 1.56
C ALA A 36 11.67 17.31 0.66
N ILE A 37 11.87 17.12 -0.65
CA ILE A 37 11.98 18.18 -1.65
C ILE A 37 10.71 19.03 -1.70
N GLU A 38 9.54 18.42 -1.55
CA GLU A 38 8.26 19.16 -1.50
C GLU A 38 8.25 20.16 -0.34
N TYR A 39 8.68 19.75 0.86
CA TYR A 39 8.80 20.65 2.00
C TYR A 39 9.92 21.67 1.84
N PHE A 40 11.05 21.27 1.26
CA PHE A 40 12.14 22.19 0.94
C PHE A 40 11.65 23.34 0.06
N LYS A 41 10.90 23.02 -1.01
CA LYS A 41 10.29 24.03 -1.91
C LYS A 41 9.35 24.95 -1.15
N ARG A 42 8.43 24.41 -0.34
CA ARG A 42 7.52 25.22 0.49
C ARG A 42 8.24 26.16 1.45
N ILE A 43 9.34 25.71 2.06
CA ILE A 43 10.17 26.57 2.92
C ILE A 43 10.74 27.71 2.06
N MET A 44 11.37 27.40 0.94
CA MET A 44 11.98 28.42 0.08
C MET A 44 10.96 29.44 -0.44
N ASP A 45 9.82 28.95 -0.94
CA ASP A 45 8.74 29.78 -1.48
C ASP A 45 8.20 30.72 -0.41
N LYS A 46 7.99 30.24 0.83
CA LYS A 46 7.53 31.07 1.96
C LYS A 46 8.44 32.27 2.26
N TYR A 47 9.74 32.16 2.00
CA TYR A 47 10.69 33.26 2.21
C TYR A 47 11.10 33.96 0.89
N GLY A 48 10.49 33.61 -0.25
CA GLY A 48 10.86 34.14 -1.56
C GLY A 48 12.32 33.83 -1.94
N LYS A 49 12.88 32.73 -1.42
CA LYS A 49 14.30 32.43 -1.51
C LYS A 49 14.58 31.57 -2.75
N PRO A 50 15.43 31.99 -3.70
CA PRO A 50 15.82 31.13 -4.81
C PRO A 50 16.72 30.00 -4.31
N TYR A 51 16.65 28.86 -5.00
CA TYR A 51 17.37 27.64 -4.69
C TYR A 51 17.72 26.88 -5.96
N LEU A 52 18.59 25.89 -5.82
CA LEU A 52 18.90 24.91 -6.86
C LEU A 52 18.63 23.51 -6.33
N ILE A 53 17.95 22.67 -7.11
CA ILE A 53 17.85 21.24 -6.87
C ILE A 53 18.61 20.54 -8.00
N LEU A 54 19.59 19.72 -7.64
CA LEU A 54 20.35 18.88 -8.54
C LEU A 54 20.01 17.43 -8.24
N GLU A 55 19.20 16.83 -9.10
CA GLU A 55 18.97 15.38 -9.09
C GLU A 55 20.10 14.70 -9.87
N LEU A 56 20.73 13.72 -9.23
CA LEU A 56 21.83 12.95 -9.79
C LEU A 56 21.30 11.63 -10.39
N ASP A 57 21.55 11.43 -11.69
CA ASP A 57 21.40 10.17 -12.40
C ASP A 57 22.74 9.73 -13.00
N GLU A 58 22.97 8.41 -13.10
CA GLU A 58 24.16 7.78 -13.69
C GLU A 58 24.30 8.10 -15.19
N HIS A 59 23.19 8.44 -15.87
CA HIS A 59 23.15 8.73 -17.31
C HIS A 59 23.28 10.23 -17.64
N ASP A 60 23.42 11.10 -16.64
CA ASP A 60 23.41 12.55 -16.86
C ASP A 60 24.76 13.11 -17.36
N SER A 61 24.67 14.10 -18.26
CA SER A 61 25.85 14.77 -18.81
C SER A 61 26.38 15.87 -17.89
N LYS A 62 27.71 16.01 -17.80
CA LYS A 62 28.38 17.09 -17.03
C LYS A 62 27.89 18.49 -17.43
N VAL A 63 27.67 18.69 -18.74
CA VAL A 63 27.19 19.97 -19.31
C VAL A 63 25.79 20.34 -18.79
N GLY A 64 24.92 19.35 -18.56
CA GLY A 64 23.59 19.57 -18.00
C GLY A 64 23.63 20.12 -16.57
N TYR A 65 24.60 19.68 -15.76
CA TYR A 65 24.79 20.21 -14.41
C TYR A 65 25.43 21.59 -14.40
N GLU A 66 26.46 21.82 -15.22
CA GLU A 66 27.16 23.11 -15.33
C GLU A 66 26.18 24.25 -15.66
N THR A 67 25.36 24.07 -16.70
CA THR A 67 24.38 25.08 -17.12
C THR A 67 23.34 25.39 -16.04
N ARG A 68 22.85 24.38 -15.30
CA ARG A 68 21.93 24.58 -14.16
C ARG A 68 22.59 25.35 -13.01
N ILE A 69 23.86 25.06 -12.73
CA ILE A 69 24.65 25.75 -11.70
C ILE A 69 24.90 27.21 -12.08
N GLU A 70 25.30 27.48 -13.33
CA GLU A 70 25.50 28.85 -13.83
C GLU A 70 24.21 29.68 -13.75
N ALA A 71 23.09 29.10 -14.20
CA ALA A 71 21.77 29.74 -14.10
C ALA A 71 21.37 30.03 -12.65
N ALA A 72 21.62 29.08 -11.73
CA ALA A 72 21.35 29.27 -10.32
C ALA A 72 22.22 30.38 -9.71
N ILE A 73 23.52 30.40 -9.99
CA ILE A 73 24.43 31.45 -9.52
C ILE A 73 23.96 32.83 -10.01
N GLN A 74 23.53 32.93 -11.28
CA GLN A 74 22.99 34.18 -11.81
C GLN A 74 21.71 34.61 -11.07
N SER A 75 20.78 33.68 -10.82
CA SER A 75 19.57 33.93 -10.04
C SER A 75 19.89 34.40 -8.61
N PHE A 76 20.84 33.74 -7.95
CA PHE A 76 21.29 34.10 -6.60
C PHE A 76 21.93 35.50 -6.54
N ARG A 77 22.76 35.84 -7.54
CA ARG A 77 23.36 37.18 -7.66
C ARG A 77 22.31 38.26 -7.86
N ASN A 78 21.32 38.02 -8.72
CA ASN A 78 20.23 38.96 -8.98
C ASN A 78 19.39 39.19 -7.72
N HIS A 79 18.93 38.12 -7.06
CA HIS A 79 18.19 38.21 -5.80
C HIS A 79 19.00 38.84 -4.65
N ASN A 80 20.33 38.65 -4.63
CA ASN A 80 21.17 39.30 -3.63
C ASN A 80 21.26 40.82 -3.85
N LYS A 81 21.44 41.25 -5.11
CA LYS A 81 21.61 42.67 -5.48
C LYS A 81 20.31 43.45 -5.40
N ASP A 82 19.22 42.88 -5.89
CA ASP A 82 17.93 43.55 -5.98
C ASP A 82 17.00 43.16 -4.82
N LYS A 83 16.69 44.12 -3.94
CA LYS A 83 15.79 43.91 -2.80
C LYS A 83 14.33 43.72 -3.23
N SER A 84 13.93 44.20 -4.41
CA SER A 84 12.56 44.04 -4.92
C SER A 84 12.23 42.58 -5.23
N LEU A 85 13.25 41.78 -5.59
CA LEU A 85 13.14 40.34 -5.83
C LEU A 85 12.96 39.51 -4.55
N ARG A 86 13.03 40.12 -3.37
CA ARG A 86 12.85 39.46 -2.06
C ARG A 86 11.40 39.48 -1.58
N ALA A 87 10.47 39.83 -2.46
CA ALA A 87 9.05 39.85 -2.15
C ALA A 87 8.58 38.44 -1.76
N LYS A 88 7.81 38.36 -0.68
CA LYS A 88 7.16 37.09 -0.31
C LYS A 88 6.02 36.85 -1.28
N PRO A 89 5.85 35.62 -1.81
CA PRO A 89 4.69 35.30 -2.62
C PRO A 89 3.41 35.53 -1.81
N ALA A 90 2.37 36.03 -2.47
CA ALA A 90 1.09 36.35 -1.85
C ALA A 90 0.38 35.10 -1.30
N HIS A 91 0.69 33.93 -1.84
CA HIS A 91 0.14 32.65 -1.42
C HIS A 91 1.25 31.60 -1.36
N PHE A 92 1.31 30.82 -0.28
CA PHE A 92 2.22 29.68 -0.13
C PHE A 92 1.48 28.54 0.56
N LEU A 93 1.81 27.29 0.21
CA LEU A 93 1.24 26.12 0.86
C LEU A 93 1.72 26.03 2.32
N SER A 94 0.84 25.55 3.21
CA SER A 94 1.24 25.35 4.60
C SER A 94 2.41 24.37 4.70
N LEU A 95 3.33 24.65 5.63
CA LEU A 95 4.39 23.70 6.00
C LEU A 95 3.84 22.54 6.82
N ASN A 96 2.81 22.80 7.62
CA ASN A 96 2.11 21.82 8.44
C ASN A 96 0.63 21.96 8.13
N SER A 97 0.18 21.37 7.02
CA SER A 97 -1.26 21.33 6.73
C SER A 97 -1.97 20.57 7.85
N ALA A 98 -3.08 21.13 8.34
CA ALA A 98 -3.82 20.50 9.42
C ALA A 98 -4.53 19.26 8.88
N ASN A 99 -4.34 18.13 9.56
CA ASN A 99 -5.10 16.91 9.32
C ASN A 99 -6.19 16.78 10.38
N ALA A 100 -7.28 16.12 10.03
CA ALA A 100 -8.39 15.85 10.93
C ALA A 100 -8.11 14.57 11.72
N THR A 101 -8.41 14.62 13.03
CA THR A 101 -8.41 13.45 13.92
C THR A 101 -9.82 12.90 14.16
N LYS A 102 -10.84 13.53 13.57
CA LYS A 102 -12.25 13.13 13.64
C LYS A 102 -12.93 13.38 12.30
N ILE A 103 -13.88 12.53 11.95
CA ILE A 103 -14.66 12.62 10.71
C ILE A 103 -15.68 13.77 10.76
N ASN A 104 -16.13 14.17 11.96
CA ASN A 104 -17.06 15.28 12.20
C ASN A 104 -18.38 15.19 11.39
N GLY A 105 -18.90 13.98 11.17
CA GLY A 105 -20.15 13.76 10.45
C GLY A 105 -20.09 14.05 8.94
N LYS A 106 -18.89 14.26 8.39
CA LYS A 106 -18.65 14.42 6.94
C LYS A 106 -18.76 13.09 6.21
N THR A 107 -19.02 13.15 4.90
CA THR A 107 -18.86 11.98 4.02
C THR A 107 -17.38 11.57 4.02
N LEU A 108 -17.09 10.32 4.37
CA LEU A 108 -15.74 9.78 4.41
C LEU A 108 -15.44 8.98 3.14
N LEU A 109 -14.51 9.46 2.33
CA LEU A 109 -14.00 8.70 1.19
C LEU A 109 -12.84 7.81 1.66
N PHE A 110 -12.92 6.52 1.36
CA PHE A 110 -11.89 5.54 1.70
C PHE A 110 -11.30 4.91 0.44
N PRO A 111 -9.98 4.78 0.30
CA PRO A 111 -9.38 4.31 -0.96
C PRO A 111 -9.50 2.78 -1.13
N CYS A 112 -9.59 2.32 -2.37
CA CYS A 112 -9.63 0.90 -2.70
C CYS A 112 -8.22 0.27 -2.70
N PHE A 113 -7.82 -0.38 -1.61
CA PHE A 113 -6.59 -1.19 -1.57
C PHE A 113 -6.76 -2.57 -2.21
N ASP A 114 -7.90 -3.19 -1.95
CA ASP A 114 -8.34 -4.47 -2.48
C ASP A 114 -9.85 -4.36 -2.69
N PRO A 115 -10.39 -4.58 -3.90
CA PRO A 115 -11.81 -4.41 -4.17
C PRO A 115 -12.72 -5.29 -3.31
N LEU A 116 -12.25 -6.46 -2.86
CA LEU A 116 -13.04 -7.33 -1.99
C LEU A 116 -13.05 -6.80 -0.56
N ASN A 117 -11.87 -6.59 0.03
CA ASN A 117 -11.74 -6.13 1.41
C ASN A 117 -12.27 -4.70 1.60
N ALA A 118 -11.90 -3.75 0.73
CA ALA A 118 -12.31 -2.35 0.87
C ALA A 118 -13.83 -2.18 0.79
N ARG A 119 -14.50 -2.97 -0.05
CA ARG A 119 -15.97 -2.97 -0.13
C ARG A 119 -16.61 -3.51 1.15
N LEU A 120 -16.05 -4.54 1.78
CA LEU A 120 -16.54 -5.05 3.06
C LEU A 120 -16.27 -4.08 4.22
N ILE A 121 -15.13 -3.36 4.21
CA ILE A 121 -14.83 -2.30 5.19
C ILE A 121 -15.82 -1.14 5.08
N GLU A 122 -16.23 -0.76 3.86
CA GLU A 122 -17.27 0.24 3.67
C GLU A 122 -18.58 -0.14 4.38
N ALA A 123 -19.01 -1.41 4.28
CA ALA A 123 -20.19 -1.90 5.00
C ALA A 123 -20.03 -1.80 6.53
N VAL A 124 -18.83 -2.09 7.06
CA VAL A 124 -18.53 -1.95 8.49
C VAL A 124 -18.69 -0.49 8.92
N LEU A 125 -18.10 0.45 8.18
CA LEU A 125 -18.18 1.88 8.53
C LEU A 125 -19.61 2.43 8.42
N LEU A 126 -20.37 2.00 7.41
CA LEU A 126 -21.80 2.34 7.28
C LEU A 126 -22.62 1.85 8.49
N LYS A 127 -22.37 0.62 8.95
CA LYS A 127 -23.02 0.07 10.15
C LYS A 127 -22.68 0.84 11.43
N GLU A 128 -21.46 1.37 11.52
CA GLU A 128 -21.02 2.23 12.63
C GLU A 128 -21.55 3.67 12.52
N GLY A 129 -22.35 3.98 11.49
CA GLY A 129 -23.01 5.28 11.32
C GLY A 129 -22.16 6.32 10.58
N VAL A 130 -21.08 5.91 9.90
CA VAL A 130 -20.26 6.78 9.05
C VAL A 130 -20.78 6.72 7.61
N ASP A 131 -21.06 7.86 6.96
CA ASP A 131 -21.30 7.92 5.50
C ASP A 131 -19.98 7.66 4.77
N ALA A 132 -19.58 6.39 4.71
CA ALA A 132 -18.33 5.95 4.13
C ALA A 132 -18.55 5.47 2.70
N ARG A 133 -17.66 5.88 1.79
CA ARG A 133 -17.72 5.49 0.38
C ARG A 133 -16.35 5.02 -0.09
N MET A 134 -16.29 3.78 -0.56
CA MET A 134 -15.09 3.22 -1.17
C MET A 134 -14.86 3.88 -2.53
N VAL A 135 -13.65 4.38 -2.74
CA VAL A 135 -13.23 5.06 -3.95
C VAL A 135 -12.35 4.11 -4.77
N PRO A 136 -12.84 3.60 -5.91
CA PRO A 136 -12.09 2.68 -6.75
C PRO A 136 -10.94 3.40 -7.46
N LEU A 137 -9.84 2.68 -7.69
CA LEU A 137 -8.82 3.12 -8.63
C LEU A 137 -9.34 2.91 -10.05
N THR A 138 -9.12 3.89 -10.94
CA THR A 138 -9.47 3.80 -12.36
C THR A 138 -8.25 4.11 -13.22
N GLU A 139 -8.26 3.67 -14.49
CA GLU A 139 -7.21 4.03 -15.44
C GLU A 139 -7.09 5.56 -15.64
N LYS A 140 -8.23 6.26 -15.61
CA LYS A 140 -8.29 7.74 -15.64
C LYS A 140 -7.54 8.34 -14.45
N ALA A 141 -7.79 7.85 -13.24
CA ALA A 141 -7.10 8.30 -12.03
C ALA A 141 -5.60 7.98 -12.07
N ILE A 142 -5.19 6.85 -12.65
CA ILE A 142 -3.77 6.53 -12.89
C ILE A 142 -3.12 7.60 -13.78
N GLN A 143 -3.70 7.87 -14.95
CA GLN A 143 -3.15 8.84 -15.91
C GLN A 143 -3.07 10.26 -15.33
N HIS A 144 -4.10 10.68 -14.61
CA HIS A 144 -4.12 11.99 -13.95
C HIS A 144 -3.13 12.07 -12.80
N GLY A 145 -3.10 11.06 -11.92
CA GLY A 145 -2.27 11.04 -10.72
C GLY A 145 -0.79 11.09 -11.04
N LEU A 146 -0.36 10.39 -12.10
CA LEU A 146 1.04 10.41 -12.55
C LEU A 146 1.54 11.80 -12.95
N ARG A 147 0.66 12.72 -13.39
CA ARG A 147 1.06 14.11 -13.73
C ARG A 147 1.57 14.90 -12.54
N THR A 148 1.20 14.50 -11.33
CA THR A 148 1.59 15.17 -10.07
C THR A 148 2.70 14.43 -9.32
N ASN A 149 3.10 13.23 -9.79
CA ASN A 149 4.15 12.46 -9.16
C ASN A 149 5.53 13.05 -9.51
N LYS A 150 6.34 13.31 -8.48
CA LYS A 150 7.70 13.87 -8.61
C LYS A 150 8.75 12.90 -8.04
N GLY A 151 8.52 11.59 -8.18
CA GLY A 151 9.39 10.54 -7.65
C GLY A 151 8.97 9.94 -6.30
N GLN A 152 7.81 10.32 -5.76
CA GLN A 152 7.24 9.63 -4.59
C GLN A 152 6.70 8.26 -4.98
N CYS A 153 6.48 7.37 -4.01
CA CYS A 153 5.78 6.11 -4.27
C CYS A 153 4.41 6.38 -4.89
N ILE A 154 4.17 5.83 -6.09
CA ILE A 154 3.02 6.17 -6.94
C ILE A 154 1.67 6.15 -6.21
N PRO A 155 1.36 5.21 -5.30
CA PRO A 155 0.06 5.14 -4.64
C PRO A 155 -0.38 6.45 -3.95
N VAL A 156 0.53 7.27 -3.41
CA VAL A 156 0.13 8.53 -2.74
C VAL A 156 -0.59 9.48 -3.72
N ASN A 157 -0.08 9.60 -4.94
CA ASN A 157 -0.67 10.44 -5.98
C ASN A 157 -1.96 9.82 -6.53
N LEU A 158 -1.99 8.49 -6.67
CA LEU A 158 -3.17 7.80 -7.19
C LEU A 158 -4.34 7.86 -6.22
N ILE A 159 -4.09 7.68 -4.92
CA ILE A 159 -5.10 7.80 -3.87
C ILE A 159 -5.64 9.24 -3.84
N ALA A 160 -4.76 10.25 -3.82
CA ALA A 160 -5.17 11.65 -3.85
C ALA A 160 -6.03 11.95 -5.09
N GLN A 161 -5.57 11.54 -6.26
CA GLN A 161 -6.29 11.78 -7.51
C GLN A 161 -7.62 11.05 -7.57
N SER A 162 -7.69 9.81 -7.07
CA SER A 162 -8.95 9.05 -7.05
C SER A 162 -9.99 9.76 -6.18
N PHE A 163 -9.60 10.35 -5.06
CA PHE A 163 -10.50 11.19 -4.26
C PHE A 163 -10.97 12.44 -5.01
N LEU A 164 -10.04 13.16 -5.65
CA LEU A 164 -10.39 14.36 -6.42
C LEU A 164 -11.38 14.04 -7.55
N ASP A 165 -11.11 12.98 -8.31
CA ASP A 165 -11.98 12.52 -9.38
C ASP A 165 -13.35 12.09 -8.81
N TYR A 166 -13.38 11.36 -7.70
CA TYR A 166 -14.63 10.93 -7.07
C TYR A 166 -15.48 12.09 -6.54
N ILE A 167 -14.87 13.10 -5.90
CA ILE A 167 -15.58 14.30 -5.42
C ILE A 167 -16.22 15.03 -6.60
N ASN A 168 -15.48 15.21 -7.70
CA ASN A 168 -15.97 15.90 -8.89
C ASN A 168 -17.06 15.10 -9.62
N ASP A 169 -16.82 13.81 -9.86
CA ASP A 169 -17.71 12.95 -10.63
C ASP A 169 -19.03 12.69 -9.87
N ASN A 170 -19.05 12.82 -8.54
CA ASN A 170 -20.25 12.66 -7.69
C ASN A 170 -20.81 13.98 -7.12
N PHE A 171 -20.27 15.13 -7.52
CA PHE A 171 -20.71 16.46 -7.07
C PHE A 171 -20.76 16.62 -5.54
N LEU A 172 -19.77 16.06 -4.82
CA LEU A 172 -19.68 16.19 -3.36
C LEU A 172 -19.19 17.60 -2.98
N ASP A 173 -19.73 18.16 -1.89
CA ASP A 173 -19.22 19.41 -1.33
C ASP A 173 -17.88 19.16 -0.64
N PRO A 174 -16.76 19.75 -1.11
CA PRO A 174 -15.46 19.61 -0.48
C PRO A 174 -15.46 19.95 1.02
N ALA A 175 -16.26 20.93 1.45
CA ALA A 175 -16.34 21.35 2.85
C ALA A 175 -17.06 20.33 3.76
N GLN A 176 -17.89 19.46 3.18
CA GLN A 176 -18.60 18.37 3.87
C GLN A 176 -17.99 17.00 3.57
N THR A 177 -16.79 16.96 2.99
CA THR A 177 -16.08 15.73 2.64
C THR A 177 -14.79 15.60 3.46
N ALA A 178 -14.53 14.39 3.92
CA ALA A 178 -13.25 13.95 4.46
C ALA A 178 -12.71 12.78 3.64
N VAL A 179 -11.40 12.68 3.51
CA VAL A 179 -10.74 11.52 2.91
C VAL A 179 -9.91 10.78 3.96
N TRP A 180 -10.00 9.47 3.96
CA TRP A 180 -9.24 8.63 4.87
C TRP A 180 -7.81 8.44 4.36
N CYS A 181 -6.85 8.52 5.27
CA CYS A 181 -5.48 8.15 5.04
C CYS A 181 -4.91 7.43 6.27
N PHE A 182 -3.93 6.56 6.04
CA PHE A 182 -3.30 5.75 7.08
C PHE A 182 -2.59 6.58 8.15
N GLU A 183 -2.87 6.27 9.41
CA GLU A 183 -1.87 6.37 10.47
C GLU A 183 -0.84 5.25 10.30
N SER A 184 0.46 5.59 10.28
CA SER A 184 1.49 4.60 10.07
C SER A 184 2.82 4.93 10.75
N HIS A 185 3.40 3.89 11.36
CA HIS A 185 4.69 3.91 12.05
C HIS A 185 5.66 2.86 11.49
N VAL A 186 5.33 2.28 10.33
CA VAL A 186 6.19 1.34 9.62
C VAL A 186 7.43 2.06 9.06
N ALA A 187 8.52 1.31 8.83
CA ALA A 187 9.76 1.85 8.25
C ALA A 187 9.63 2.17 6.73
N CYS A 188 8.66 3.00 6.36
CA CYS A 188 8.30 3.39 4.98
C CYS A 188 7.75 4.84 4.94
N ASN A 189 7.50 5.37 3.73
CA ASN A 189 6.98 6.72 3.49
C ASN A 189 5.46 6.90 3.66
N ILE A 190 4.69 5.84 4.00
CA ILE A 190 3.24 5.94 4.24
C ILE A 190 2.90 7.00 5.28
N ARG A 191 3.74 7.19 6.31
CA ARG A 191 3.55 8.25 7.32
C ARG A 191 3.45 9.66 6.73
N MET A 192 4.00 9.87 5.53
CA MET A 192 3.96 11.15 4.84
C MET A 192 2.76 11.29 3.89
N TYR A 193 1.94 10.25 3.72
CA TYR A 193 0.78 10.33 2.83
C TYR A 193 -0.23 11.38 3.27
N PRO A 194 -0.65 11.49 4.55
CA PRO A 194 -1.65 12.47 4.93
C PRO A 194 -1.31 13.92 4.55
N PRO A 195 -0.13 14.47 4.92
CA PRO A 195 0.19 15.84 4.54
C PRO A 195 0.47 16.00 3.03
N MET A 196 0.89 14.94 2.32
CA MET A 196 1.02 14.99 0.86
C MET A 196 -0.33 15.07 0.15
N ILE A 197 -1.27 14.19 0.52
CA ILE A 197 -2.63 14.20 -0.02
C ILE A 197 -3.28 15.55 0.25
N LYS A 198 -3.15 16.07 1.48
CA LYS A 198 -3.65 17.41 1.83
C LYS A 198 -3.02 18.50 0.95
N GLY A 199 -1.71 18.42 0.73
CA GLY A 199 -1.00 19.35 -0.16
C GLY A 199 -1.47 19.29 -1.62
N ILE A 200 -1.76 18.10 -2.14
CA ILE A 200 -2.31 17.92 -3.49
C ILE A 200 -3.69 18.57 -3.59
N MET A 201 -4.55 18.39 -2.57
CA MET A 201 -5.87 19.03 -2.51
C MET A 201 -5.77 20.55 -2.45
N GLU A 202 -4.91 21.09 -1.59
CA GLU A 202 -4.65 22.53 -1.48
C GLU A 202 -4.13 23.13 -2.80
N THR A 203 -3.27 22.41 -3.51
CA THR A 203 -2.71 22.86 -4.80
C THR A 203 -3.73 22.80 -5.93
N THR A 204 -4.67 21.85 -5.86
CA THR A 204 -5.74 21.69 -6.86
C THR A 204 -6.69 22.90 -6.85
N GLY A 205 -6.95 23.47 -5.67
CA GLY A 205 -7.84 24.62 -5.50
C GLY A 205 -9.31 24.26 -5.79
N GLY A 206 -10.11 25.26 -6.15
CA GLY A 206 -11.53 25.04 -6.47
C GLY A 206 -12.40 24.61 -5.28
N GLY A 207 -11.97 24.88 -4.04
CA GLY A 207 -12.65 24.43 -2.83
C GLY A 207 -12.05 23.14 -2.25
N MET A 208 -11.19 22.42 -2.98
CA MET A 208 -10.56 21.18 -2.50
C MET A 208 -9.68 21.40 -1.27
N GLU A 209 -9.19 22.61 -1.03
CA GLU A 209 -8.48 22.98 0.19
C GLU A 209 -9.33 22.81 1.46
N LYS A 210 -10.67 22.71 1.33
CA LYS A 210 -11.62 22.51 2.43
C LYS A 210 -11.88 21.03 2.76
N VAL A 211 -11.40 20.10 1.93
CA VAL A 211 -11.49 18.66 2.21
C VAL A 211 -10.62 18.33 3.41
N ASP A 212 -11.19 17.62 4.38
CA ASP A 212 -10.41 17.13 5.52
C ASP A 212 -9.63 15.87 5.13
N VAL A 213 -8.39 15.76 5.59
CA VAL A 213 -7.65 14.49 5.54
C VAL A 213 -7.73 13.87 6.92
N TYR A 214 -8.57 12.85 7.06
CA TYR A 214 -8.75 12.07 8.27
C TYR A 214 -7.66 11.01 8.38
N VAL A 215 -6.85 11.09 9.44
CA VAL A 215 -5.78 10.12 9.72
C VAL A 215 -6.33 9.07 10.66
N GLY A 216 -6.57 7.86 10.14
CA GLY A 216 -7.21 6.78 10.88
C GLY A 216 -6.42 5.49 10.89
N ASN A 217 -6.80 4.58 11.78
CA ASN A 217 -6.12 3.29 11.92
C ASN A 217 -6.68 2.26 10.95
N LEU A 218 -5.80 1.43 10.37
CA LEU A 218 -6.21 0.34 9.48
C LEU A 218 -7.07 -0.71 10.20
N SER A 219 -6.87 -0.86 11.52
CA SER A 219 -7.68 -1.72 12.38
C SER A 219 -9.02 -1.10 12.77
N MET A 220 -9.31 0.15 12.40
CA MET A 220 -10.53 0.89 12.74
C MET A 220 -10.80 1.03 14.25
N ASN A 221 -9.76 0.90 15.09
CA ASN A 221 -9.90 1.00 16.56
C ASN A 221 -10.18 2.43 17.05
N ASP A 222 -9.87 3.43 16.23
CA ASP A 222 -10.16 4.85 16.41
C ASP A 222 -11.64 5.19 16.19
N ILE A 223 -12.38 4.31 15.50
CA ILE A 223 -13.83 4.42 15.31
C ILE A 223 -14.56 3.78 16.49
N SER A 224 -14.38 2.46 16.67
CA SER A 224 -14.92 1.72 17.82
C SER A 224 -14.28 0.34 17.95
N ILE A 225 -14.43 -0.30 19.12
CA ILE A 225 -14.01 -1.70 19.31
C ILE A 225 -14.79 -2.64 18.38
N GLN A 226 -16.08 -2.37 18.18
CA GLN A 226 -16.93 -3.17 17.30
C GLN A 226 -16.50 -3.03 15.84
N ALA A 227 -16.19 -1.82 15.39
CA ALA A 227 -15.63 -1.55 14.07
C ALA A 227 -14.35 -2.34 13.86
N SER A 228 -13.48 -2.43 14.87
CA SER A 228 -12.22 -3.17 14.79
C SER A 228 -12.42 -4.68 14.63
N ILE A 229 -13.35 -5.27 15.38
CA ILE A 229 -13.69 -6.69 15.27
C ILE A 229 -14.31 -6.99 13.90
N GLU A 230 -15.25 -6.15 13.44
CA GLU A 230 -15.92 -6.34 12.16
C GLU A 230 -14.98 -6.07 10.98
N ALA A 231 -14.05 -5.12 11.10
CA ALA A 231 -13.01 -4.87 10.11
C ALA A 231 -12.07 -6.08 9.97
N TYR A 232 -11.72 -6.75 11.07
CA TYR A 232 -10.99 -8.02 10.99
C TYR A 232 -11.75 -9.06 10.14
N PHE A 233 -13.05 -9.23 10.38
CA PHE A 233 -13.87 -10.16 9.59
C PHE A 233 -14.04 -9.72 8.14
N ALA A 234 -14.14 -8.42 7.87
CA ALA A 234 -14.11 -7.90 6.50
C ALA A 234 -12.81 -8.32 5.78
N HIS A 235 -11.65 -8.14 6.42
CA HIS A 235 -10.35 -8.57 5.88
C HIS A 235 -10.24 -10.08 5.71
N MET A 236 -10.78 -10.85 6.66
CA MET A 236 -10.82 -12.31 6.58
C MET A 236 -11.71 -12.78 5.42
N PHE A 237 -12.94 -12.29 5.34
CA PHE A 237 -13.91 -12.75 4.35
C PHE A 237 -13.49 -12.36 2.93
N GLY A 238 -13.06 -11.12 2.70
CA GLY A 238 -12.59 -10.69 1.38
C GLY A 238 -11.31 -11.42 0.97
N GLY A 239 -10.35 -11.56 1.88
CA GLY A 239 -9.12 -12.31 1.63
C GLY A 239 -9.35 -13.79 1.34
N MET A 240 -10.23 -14.46 2.11
CA MET A 240 -10.57 -15.87 1.89
C MET A 240 -11.36 -16.08 0.60
N LEU A 241 -12.25 -15.15 0.22
CA LEU A 241 -12.90 -15.18 -1.09
C LEU A 241 -11.89 -15.12 -2.23
N ARG A 242 -10.88 -14.24 -2.14
CA ARG A 242 -9.79 -14.18 -3.12
C ARG A 242 -9.05 -15.51 -3.20
N LYS A 243 -8.70 -16.08 -2.04
CA LYS A 243 -7.99 -17.36 -1.93
C LYS A 243 -8.78 -18.53 -2.51
N ILE A 244 -10.08 -18.63 -2.22
CA ILE A 244 -10.99 -19.62 -2.84
C ILE A 244 -11.04 -19.43 -4.35
N GLY A 245 -11.14 -18.17 -4.81
CA GLY A 245 -11.11 -17.81 -6.22
C GLY A 245 -9.87 -18.39 -6.93
N CYS A 246 -8.69 -18.10 -6.39
CA CYS A 246 -7.43 -18.60 -6.94
C CYS A 246 -7.29 -20.13 -6.89
N LYS A 247 -7.97 -20.80 -5.93
CA LYS A 247 -7.96 -22.26 -5.83
C LYS A 247 -8.91 -22.94 -6.83
N ILE A 248 -10.02 -22.30 -7.19
CA ILE A 248 -11.07 -22.92 -8.03
C ILE A 248 -10.96 -22.47 -9.49
N ARG A 249 -10.82 -21.17 -9.74
CA ARG A 249 -10.87 -20.55 -11.08
C ARG A 249 -9.88 -21.14 -12.08
N PRO A 250 -8.61 -21.47 -11.73
CA PRO A 250 -7.70 -22.09 -12.69
C PRO A 250 -8.23 -23.42 -13.24
N TYR A 251 -9.08 -24.10 -12.47
CA TYR A 251 -9.54 -25.45 -12.76
C TYR A 251 -11.01 -25.52 -13.17
N GLU A 252 -11.73 -24.40 -13.24
CA GLU A 252 -13.16 -24.40 -13.54
C GLU A 252 -13.44 -24.94 -14.95
N LYS A 253 -14.47 -25.78 -15.11
CA LYS A 253 -14.86 -26.32 -16.42
C LYS A 253 -15.49 -25.26 -17.32
N VAL A 254 -16.23 -24.32 -16.74
CA VAL A 254 -16.92 -23.25 -17.45
C VAL A 254 -16.31 -21.92 -17.02
N LYS A 255 -15.60 -21.28 -17.95
CA LYS A 255 -14.89 -20.03 -17.71
C LYS A 255 -15.82 -18.92 -17.19
N GLY A 256 -15.41 -18.22 -16.14
CA GLY A 256 -16.11 -17.11 -15.50
C GLY A 256 -17.13 -17.51 -14.43
N MET A 257 -17.32 -18.80 -14.14
CA MET A 257 -18.22 -19.23 -13.07
C MET A 257 -17.73 -18.77 -11.69
N THR A 258 -16.43 -18.85 -11.45
CA THR A 258 -15.82 -18.45 -10.18
C THR A 258 -15.91 -16.95 -9.97
N ASP A 259 -15.68 -16.14 -11.01
CA ASP A 259 -15.81 -14.67 -10.92
C ASP A 259 -17.24 -14.24 -10.60
N LYS A 260 -18.22 -14.88 -11.26
CA LYS A 260 -19.63 -14.66 -10.97
C LYS A 260 -19.98 -15.02 -9.52
N ALA A 261 -19.46 -16.15 -9.02
CA ALA A 261 -19.66 -16.58 -7.64
C ALA A 261 -19.01 -15.61 -6.64
N ILE A 262 -17.81 -15.09 -6.92
CA ILE A 262 -17.14 -14.06 -6.10
C ILE A 262 -17.98 -12.78 -6.03
N ALA A 263 -18.48 -12.29 -7.17
CA ALA A 263 -19.29 -11.08 -7.22
C ALA A 263 -20.60 -11.23 -6.41
N GLU A 264 -21.29 -12.38 -6.53
CA GLU A 264 -22.49 -12.66 -5.76
C GLU A 264 -22.18 -12.85 -4.26
N ALA A 265 -21.09 -13.56 -3.93
CA ALA A 265 -20.65 -13.76 -2.55
C ALA A 265 -20.27 -12.45 -1.85
N LEU A 266 -19.57 -11.55 -2.55
CA LEU A 266 -19.21 -10.23 -2.04
C LEU A 266 -20.47 -9.43 -1.68
N ASN A 267 -21.50 -9.45 -2.55
CA ASN A 267 -22.78 -8.79 -2.27
C ASN A 267 -23.50 -9.39 -1.05
N ILE A 268 -23.48 -10.71 -0.89
CA ILE A 268 -24.06 -11.36 0.29
C ILE A 268 -23.33 -10.87 1.55
N LEU A 269 -22.00 -11.00 1.59
CA LEU A 269 -21.18 -10.64 2.75
C LEU A 269 -21.21 -9.14 3.07
N TYR A 270 -21.32 -8.28 2.05
CA TYR A 270 -21.53 -6.85 2.21
C TYR A 270 -22.81 -6.57 3.01
N ASN A 271 -23.93 -7.19 2.61
CA ASN A 271 -25.19 -7.07 3.34
C ASN A 271 -25.12 -7.71 4.72
N THR A 272 -24.35 -8.79 4.90
CA THR A 272 -24.10 -9.40 6.21
C THR A 272 -23.42 -8.43 7.17
N LEU A 273 -22.39 -7.70 6.69
CA LEU A 273 -21.64 -6.74 7.50
C LEU A 273 -22.38 -5.43 7.73
N LEU A 274 -23.30 -5.02 6.84
CA LEU A 274 -24.24 -3.92 7.10
C LEU A 274 -25.18 -4.19 8.28
N GLY A 275 -25.45 -5.47 8.57
CA GLY A 275 -26.21 -5.90 9.75
C GLY A 275 -27.55 -6.57 9.42
N GLY A 276 -28.23 -7.06 10.47
CA GLY A 276 -29.54 -7.71 10.35
C GLY A 276 -29.51 -9.13 9.78
N ARG A 277 -28.32 -9.72 9.59
CA ARG A 277 -28.13 -11.07 9.03
C ARG A 277 -27.13 -11.87 9.88
N ASN A 278 -27.23 -13.20 9.82
CA ASN A 278 -26.32 -14.09 10.54
C ASN A 278 -25.09 -14.41 9.66
N LYS A 279 -23.88 -14.22 10.22
CA LYS A 279 -22.61 -14.43 9.51
C LYS A 279 -22.37 -15.90 9.15
N ASP A 280 -22.69 -16.83 10.04
CA ASP A 280 -22.50 -18.27 9.81
C ASP A 280 -23.40 -18.78 8.67
N ASP A 281 -24.68 -18.38 8.66
CA ASP A 281 -25.64 -18.79 7.64
C ASP A 281 -25.27 -18.25 6.25
N ASP A 282 -24.93 -16.96 6.17
CA ASP A 282 -24.54 -16.33 4.92
C ASP A 282 -23.20 -16.89 4.41
N LEU A 283 -22.25 -17.13 5.30
CA LEU A 283 -20.98 -17.75 4.91
C LEU A 283 -21.20 -19.19 4.43
N ALA A 284 -22.03 -19.99 5.11
CA ALA A 284 -22.37 -21.33 4.66
C ALA A 284 -23.03 -21.33 3.27
N LYS A 285 -23.91 -20.36 3.01
CA LYS A 285 -24.49 -20.15 1.66
C LYS A 285 -23.42 -19.85 0.62
N VAL A 286 -22.50 -18.93 0.93
CA VAL A 286 -21.36 -18.57 0.07
C VAL A 286 -20.50 -19.81 -0.25
N ILE A 287 -20.09 -20.57 0.76
CA ILE A 287 -19.32 -21.81 0.58
C ILE A 287 -20.09 -22.81 -0.30
N GLY A 288 -21.40 -22.95 -0.09
CA GLY A 288 -22.28 -23.80 -0.89
C GLY A 288 -22.36 -23.41 -2.37
N MET A 289 -22.12 -22.14 -2.72
CA MET A 289 -22.06 -21.69 -4.11
C MET A 289 -20.79 -22.18 -4.80
N PHE A 290 -19.63 -22.03 -4.14
CA PHE A 290 -18.34 -22.45 -4.69
C PHE A 290 -18.22 -23.98 -4.81
N LYS A 291 -18.82 -24.74 -3.89
CA LYS A 291 -18.88 -26.22 -3.98
C LYS A 291 -19.57 -26.75 -5.24
N LYS A 292 -20.43 -25.94 -5.86
CA LYS A 292 -21.17 -26.31 -7.08
C LYS A 292 -20.38 -26.06 -8.36
N ILE A 293 -19.22 -25.40 -8.27
CA ILE A 293 -18.38 -25.13 -9.43
C ILE A 293 -17.64 -26.42 -9.78
N GLU A 294 -17.92 -26.96 -10.96
CA GLU A 294 -17.21 -28.15 -11.43
C GLU A 294 -15.80 -27.80 -11.87
N THR A 295 -14.81 -28.59 -11.41
CA THR A 295 -13.40 -28.42 -11.74
C THR A 295 -12.83 -29.59 -12.52
N ILE A 296 -11.70 -29.36 -13.19
CA ILE A 296 -10.91 -30.34 -13.93
C ILE A 296 -9.72 -30.75 -13.03
N PRO A 297 -9.43 -32.05 -12.88
CA PRO A 297 -8.29 -32.52 -12.10
C PRO A 297 -6.98 -32.32 -12.89
N GLU A 298 -6.48 -31.09 -12.90
CA GLU A 298 -5.18 -30.70 -13.45
C GLU A 298 -4.25 -30.25 -12.30
N LYS A 299 -2.93 -30.31 -12.49
CA LYS A 299 -1.97 -29.68 -11.57
C LYS A 299 -1.30 -28.51 -12.26
N ARG A 300 -1.34 -27.34 -11.63
CA ARG A 300 -0.68 -26.13 -12.12
C ARG A 300 0.48 -25.71 -11.20
N PRO A 301 1.56 -25.11 -11.74
CA PRO A 301 2.62 -24.54 -10.92
C PRO A 301 2.05 -23.46 -10.00
N LYS A 302 2.34 -23.59 -8.69
CA LYS A 302 1.91 -22.62 -7.69
C LYS A 302 2.80 -21.38 -7.71
N VAL A 303 2.17 -20.22 -7.83
CA VAL A 303 2.80 -18.92 -7.93
C VAL A 303 2.38 -18.05 -6.75
N ALA A 304 3.31 -17.77 -5.84
CA ALA A 304 3.04 -16.98 -4.65
C ALA A 304 3.33 -15.50 -4.89
N ILE A 305 2.35 -14.64 -4.63
CA ILE A 305 2.48 -13.19 -4.81
C ILE A 305 2.85 -12.53 -3.48
N PHE A 306 3.89 -11.69 -3.47
CA PHE A 306 4.31 -10.88 -2.32
C PHE A 306 4.75 -9.47 -2.78
N GLY A 307 5.06 -8.56 -1.87
CA GLY A 307 5.45 -7.19 -2.19
C GLY A 307 4.57 -6.15 -1.53
N ASP A 308 4.41 -5.01 -2.19
CA ASP A 308 3.72 -3.83 -1.66
C ASP A 308 2.23 -4.06 -1.43
N LEU A 309 1.73 -3.60 -0.28
CA LEU A 309 0.34 -3.83 0.14
C LEU A 309 -0.70 -3.24 -0.82
N TYR A 310 -0.40 -2.11 -1.45
CA TYR A 310 -1.28 -1.49 -2.44
C TYR A 310 -1.19 -2.21 -3.78
N ALA A 311 0.03 -2.48 -4.25
CA ALA A 311 0.21 -3.08 -5.57
C ALA A 311 -0.19 -4.56 -5.63
N ARG A 312 -0.05 -5.31 -4.53
CA ARG A 312 -0.35 -6.74 -4.52
C ARG A 312 -1.83 -7.04 -4.78
N ASP A 313 -2.72 -6.33 -4.11
CA ASP A 313 -4.15 -6.68 -4.05
C ASP A 313 -5.07 -5.71 -4.82
N ASN A 314 -4.53 -4.64 -5.40
CA ASN A 314 -5.29 -3.73 -6.27
C ASN A 314 -5.24 -4.20 -7.73
N ASP A 315 -6.32 -4.86 -8.18
CA ASP A 315 -6.41 -5.51 -9.49
C ASP A 315 -6.27 -4.51 -10.66
N VAL A 316 -6.67 -3.24 -10.48
CA VAL A 316 -6.48 -2.19 -11.51
C VAL A 316 -5.02 -1.76 -11.58
N PHE A 317 -4.37 -1.58 -10.42
CA PHE A 317 -2.97 -1.15 -10.36
C PHE A 317 -2.01 -2.21 -10.92
N ASN A 318 -2.25 -3.47 -10.56
CA ASN A 318 -1.39 -4.60 -10.96
C ASN A 318 -1.77 -5.22 -12.30
N GLN A 319 -2.68 -4.59 -13.06
CA GLN A 319 -3.08 -5.04 -14.39
C GLN A 319 -3.63 -6.47 -14.38
N ASP A 320 -4.46 -6.77 -13.39
CA ASP A 320 -5.14 -8.04 -13.22
C ASP A 320 -4.17 -9.25 -13.15
N LEU A 321 -3.15 -9.12 -12.31
CA LEU A 321 -2.03 -10.07 -12.23
C LEU A 321 -2.49 -11.51 -11.97
N ILE A 322 -3.52 -11.70 -11.14
CA ILE A 322 -4.03 -13.03 -10.80
C ILE A 322 -4.52 -13.74 -12.06
N HIS A 323 -5.47 -13.16 -12.79
CA HIS A 323 -5.98 -13.77 -14.02
C HIS A 323 -4.88 -13.95 -15.07
N CYS A 324 -3.91 -13.03 -15.14
CA CYS A 324 -2.76 -13.16 -16.04
C CYS A 324 -1.89 -14.40 -15.72
N ILE A 325 -1.62 -14.66 -14.43
CA ILE A 325 -0.91 -15.88 -14.00
C ILE A 325 -1.73 -17.14 -14.32
N GLU A 326 -3.03 -17.11 -14.04
CA GLU A 326 -3.94 -18.22 -14.28
C GLU A 326 -4.07 -18.55 -15.79
N GLU A 327 -4.10 -17.53 -16.65
CA GLU A 327 -4.10 -17.67 -18.12
C GLU A 327 -2.80 -18.29 -18.64
N TYR A 328 -1.67 -18.01 -18.00
CA TYR A 328 -0.40 -18.66 -18.32
C TYR A 328 -0.27 -20.09 -17.77
N GLY A 329 -1.30 -20.58 -17.07
CA GLY A 329 -1.37 -21.94 -16.55
C GLY A 329 -0.88 -22.09 -15.12
N GLY A 330 -0.76 -20.99 -14.35
CA GLY A 330 -0.42 -21.03 -12.92
C GLY A 330 -1.64 -21.16 -12.00
N GLU A 331 -1.39 -21.53 -10.75
CA GLU A 331 -2.32 -21.39 -9.63
C GLU A 331 -1.74 -20.36 -8.67
N VAL A 332 -2.51 -19.33 -8.31
CA VAL A 332 -2.00 -18.24 -7.46
C VAL A 332 -2.16 -18.56 -5.99
N ILE A 333 -1.09 -18.38 -5.20
CA ILE A 333 -1.17 -18.31 -3.74
C ILE A 333 -1.18 -16.84 -3.32
N THR A 334 -2.30 -16.40 -2.76
CA THR A 334 -2.44 -15.10 -2.11
C THR A 334 -2.29 -15.24 -0.60
N THR A 335 -1.96 -14.14 0.08
CA THR A 335 -1.97 -14.08 1.56
C THR A 335 -3.01 -13.06 1.99
N PRO A 336 -4.21 -13.51 2.41
CA PRO A 336 -5.23 -12.66 3.02
C PRO A 336 -4.64 -11.69 4.05
N PHE A 337 -5.16 -10.46 4.10
CA PHE A 337 -4.62 -9.43 5.00
C PHE A 337 -4.71 -9.85 6.48
N ASN A 338 -5.76 -10.57 6.87
CA ASN A 338 -5.91 -11.08 8.23
C ASN A 338 -4.81 -12.11 8.59
N GLU A 339 -4.45 -12.99 7.65
CA GLU A 339 -3.33 -13.94 7.83
C GLU A 339 -2.00 -13.17 7.93
N LEU A 340 -1.76 -12.20 7.04
CA LEU A 340 -0.56 -11.36 7.07
C LEU A 340 -0.43 -10.60 8.39
N ALA A 341 -1.52 -9.97 8.86
CA ALA A 341 -1.54 -9.22 10.12
C ALA A 341 -1.15 -10.11 11.31
N LYS A 342 -1.63 -11.34 11.35
CA LYS A 342 -1.25 -12.33 12.38
C LYS A 342 0.21 -12.77 12.26
N LEU A 343 0.71 -12.99 11.04
CA LEU A 343 2.10 -13.38 10.80
C LEU A 343 3.09 -12.32 11.29
N VAL A 344 2.76 -11.04 11.17
CA VAL A 344 3.68 -9.95 11.51
C VAL A 344 3.43 -9.35 12.90
N ALA A 345 2.33 -9.71 13.58
CA ALA A 345 1.93 -9.10 14.84
C ALA A 345 3.02 -9.11 15.92
N ASP A 346 3.70 -10.25 16.12
CA ASP A 346 4.71 -10.42 17.17
C ASP A 346 5.90 -9.45 17.05
N PRO A 347 6.53 -9.27 15.86
CA PRO A 347 7.53 -8.24 15.63
C PRO A 347 7.07 -6.83 16.02
N TYR A 348 5.87 -6.44 15.62
CA TYR A 348 5.32 -5.12 15.95
C TYR A 348 5.07 -4.99 17.45
N ILE A 349 4.47 -5.99 18.09
CA ILE A 349 4.24 -6.04 19.54
C ILE A 349 5.56 -5.91 20.31
N ARG A 350 6.62 -6.62 19.90
CA ARG A 350 7.95 -6.51 20.52
C ARG A 350 8.53 -5.12 20.35
N ARG A 351 8.43 -4.55 19.15
CA ARG A 351 8.89 -3.19 18.87
C ARG A 351 8.19 -2.16 19.76
N TRP A 352 6.85 -2.17 19.79
CA TRP A 352 6.05 -1.28 20.63
C TRP A 352 6.39 -1.42 22.11
N PHE A 353 6.62 -2.64 22.58
CA PHE A 353 7.08 -2.87 23.95
C PHE A 353 8.43 -2.18 24.24
N TYR A 354 9.39 -2.25 23.32
CA TYR A 354 10.68 -1.55 23.46
C TYR A 354 10.56 -0.02 23.33
N GLU A 355 9.58 0.47 22.55
CA GLU A 355 9.30 1.89 22.37
C GLU A 355 8.49 2.48 23.55
N GLY A 356 7.99 1.64 24.47
CA GLY A 356 7.21 2.06 25.64
C GLY A 356 5.70 2.19 25.39
N GLU A 357 5.22 1.74 24.23
CA GLU A 357 3.81 1.79 23.80
C GLU A 357 3.02 0.61 24.41
N TYR A 358 3.01 0.51 25.73
CA TYR A 358 2.44 -0.64 26.44
C TYR A 358 0.92 -0.78 26.28
N MET A 359 0.22 0.33 26.07
CA MET A 359 -1.23 0.34 25.85
C MET A 359 -1.59 -0.30 24.51
N ASP A 360 -0.83 0.01 23.45
CA ASP A 360 -1.02 -0.61 22.13
C ASP A 360 -0.70 -2.10 22.15
N VAL A 361 0.34 -2.49 22.90
CA VAL A 361 0.68 -3.91 23.12
C VAL A 361 -0.47 -4.65 23.80
N LEU A 362 -1.00 -4.10 24.89
CA LEU A 362 -2.10 -4.74 25.63
C LEU A 362 -3.35 -4.84 24.75
N PHE A 363 -3.76 -3.74 24.12
CA PHE A 363 -4.92 -3.69 23.25
C PHE A 363 -4.81 -4.69 22.10
N THR A 364 -3.68 -4.67 21.37
CA THR A 364 -3.46 -5.57 20.23
C THR A 364 -3.48 -7.04 20.64
N LYS A 365 -2.84 -7.40 21.75
CA LYS A 365 -2.87 -8.79 22.27
C LYS A 365 -4.28 -9.23 22.63
N SER A 366 -5.06 -8.36 23.28
CA SER A 366 -6.45 -8.66 23.64
C SER A 366 -7.33 -8.86 22.41
N ILE A 367 -7.21 -8.00 21.41
CA ILE A 367 -7.96 -8.12 20.14
C ILE A 367 -7.56 -9.40 19.40
N ILE A 368 -6.27 -9.69 19.26
CA ILE A 368 -5.79 -10.93 18.61
C ILE A 368 -6.33 -12.17 19.33
N ALA A 369 -6.31 -12.19 20.66
CA ALA A 369 -6.84 -13.32 21.44
C ALA A 369 -8.35 -13.53 21.21
N LEU A 370 -9.12 -12.45 21.23
CA LEU A 370 -10.57 -12.48 20.97
C LEU A 370 -10.86 -12.99 19.56
N VAL A 371 -10.21 -12.38 18.58
CA VAL A 371 -10.39 -12.71 17.16
C VAL A 371 -9.99 -14.15 16.86
N ASN A 372 -8.87 -14.64 17.41
CA ASN A 372 -8.41 -16.03 17.27
C ASN A 372 -9.45 -17.04 17.79
N GLN A 373 -10.28 -16.66 18.75
CA GLN A 373 -11.34 -17.51 19.24
C GLN A 373 -12.56 -17.49 18.31
N LEU A 374 -12.94 -16.30 17.84
CA LEU A 374 -14.11 -16.12 16.98
C LEU A 374 -13.90 -16.65 15.55
N GLU A 375 -12.69 -16.58 15.02
CA GLU A 375 -12.41 -16.98 13.63
C GLU A 375 -12.46 -18.51 13.40
N LYS A 376 -12.32 -19.32 14.46
CA LYS A 376 -12.23 -20.79 14.36
C LYS A 376 -13.45 -21.39 13.63
N SER A 377 -14.65 -20.86 13.90
CA SER A 377 -15.87 -21.32 13.23
C SER A 377 -15.84 -21.01 11.73
N TYR A 378 -15.39 -19.82 11.36
CA TYR A 378 -15.32 -19.39 9.96
C TYR A 378 -14.20 -20.10 9.19
N TYR A 379 -13.02 -20.30 9.79
CA TYR A 379 -11.96 -21.12 9.17
C TYR A 379 -12.43 -22.53 8.87
N ARG A 380 -13.21 -23.14 9.78
CA ARG A 380 -13.79 -24.46 9.54
C ARG A 380 -14.64 -24.48 8.26
N LEU A 381 -15.46 -23.44 8.03
CA LEU A 381 -16.30 -23.31 6.83
C LEU A 381 -15.46 -23.09 5.56
N PHE A 382 -14.47 -22.21 5.60
CA PHE A 382 -13.57 -21.98 4.46
C PHE A 382 -12.76 -23.23 4.10
N ASN A 383 -12.35 -24.02 5.10
CA ASN A 383 -11.58 -25.24 4.90
C ASN A 383 -12.37 -26.39 4.27
N GLU A 384 -13.70 -26.29 4.17
CA GLU A 384 -14.50 -27.21 3.36
C GLU A 384 -14.17 -27.11 1.85
N LEU A 385 -13.51 -26.02 1.43
CA LEU A 385 -13.00 -25.79 0.07
C LEU A 385 -11.47 -25.73 0.03
N LEU A 386 -10.86 -25.04 0.99
CA LEU A 386 -9.43 -24.79 1.00
C LEU A 386 -8.60 -25.97 1.48
N ASP A 387 -9.12 -26.86 2.34
CA ASP A 387 -8.38 -28.01 2.88
C ASP A 387 -6.96 -27.64 3.36
N GLU A 388 -6.84 -26.50 4.04
CA GLU A 388 -5.56 -25.94 4.48
C GLU A 388 -5.53 -25.72 5.99
N THR A 389 -4.33 -25.80 6.56
CA THR A 389 -4.10 -25.37 7.95
C THR A 389 -3.82 -23.87 7.99
N ALA A 390 -3.99 -23.26 9.15
CA ALA A 390 -3.54 -21.88 9.32
C ALA A 390 -2.03 -21.79 9.10
N LEU A 391 -1.56 -20.67 8.52
CA LEU A 391 -0.13 -20.40 8.43
C LEU A 391 0.47 -20.42 9.83
N ASP A 392 1.58 -21.13 9.98
CA ASP A 392 2.31 -21.19 11.24
C ASP A 392 2.80 -19.79 11.60
N THR A 393 2.50 -19.30 12.80
CA THR A 393 2.95 -18.00 13.30
C THR A 393 4.11 -18.13 14.29
N ALA A 394 4.51 -19.37 14.63
CA ALA A 394 5.58 -19.66 15.57
C ALA A 394 6.91 -19.86 14.83
N PHE A 395 7.53 -18.75 14.41
CA PHE A 395 8.88 -18.74 13.83
C PHE A 395 9.86 -17.93 14.69
N ASP A 396 11.12 -18.35 14.67
CA ASP A 396 12.20 -17.55 15.24
C ASP A 396 12.57 -16.42 14.27
N TYR A 397 11.97 -15.26 14.47
CA TYR A 397 12.24 -14.06 13.68
C TYR A 397 13.73 -13.69 13.61
N ARG A 398 14.54 -14.10 14.60
CA ARG A 398 15.99 -13.83 14.60
C ARG A 398 16.69 -14.52 13.44
N GLU A 399 16.25 -15.72 13.07
CA GLU A 399 16.81 -16.44 11.93
C GLU A 399 16.59 -15.66 10.62
N ILE A 400 15.41 -15.06 10.46
CA ILE A 400 15.10 -14.18 9.32
C ILE A 400 15.99 -12.93 9.37
N TYR A 401 16.15 -12.33 10.54
CA TYR A 401 16.98 -11.13 10.70
C TYR A 401 18.44 -11.39 10.34
N ASP A 402 18.99 -12.50 10.79
CA ASP A 402 20.38 -12.90 10.53
C ASP A 402 20.57 -13.28 9.04
N ASN A 403 19.63 -14.04 8.46
CA ASN A 403 19.72 -14.49 7.07
C ASN A 403 19.68 -13.37 6.02
N PHE A 404 19.05 -12.25 6.36
CA PHE A 404 18.89 -11.09 5.48
C PHE A 404 19.61 -9.82 6.00
N ALA A 405 20.39 -9.93 7.07
CA ALA A 405 21.09 -8.82 7.72
C ALA A 405 20.18 -7.62 8.07
N VAL A 406 18.94 -7.91 8.47
CA VAL A 406 17.97 -6.91 8.92
C VAL A 406 17.88 -6.88 10.45
N LYS A 407 17.10 -5.94 11.00
CA LYS A 407 16.97 -5.69 12.45
C LYS A 407 15.53 -5.34 12.74
N LEU A 408 15.10 -5.46 13.99
CA LEU A 408 13.75 -5.09 14.44
C LEU A 408 13.35 -3.67 14.04
N GLN A 409 14.30 -2.72 13.99
CA GLN A 409 14.03 -1.33 13.59
C GLN A 409 13.68 -1.18 12.11
N HIS A 410 13.92 -2.20 11.28
CA HIS A 410 13.48 -2.26 9.89
C HIS A 410 12.05 -2.82 9.75
N CYS A 411 11.31 -3.00 10.86
CA CYS A 411 9.90 -3.43 10.84
C CYS A 411 9.05 -2.56 9.92
N GLY A 412 8.28 -3.20 9.06
CA GLY A 412 7.63 -2.62 7.92
C GLY A 412 7.63 -3.60 6.76
N GLU A 413 7.09 -3.17 5.64
CA GLU A 413 6.82 -4.02 4.48
C GLU A 413 8.02 -4.86 4.01
N SER A 414 9.25 -4.36 4.11
CA SER A 414 10.45 -5.14 3.77
C SER A 414 10.62 -6.38 4.65
N ILE A 415 10.48 -6.26 5.98
CA ILE A 415 10.54 -7.41 6.91
C ILE A 415 9.27 -8.25 6.80
N ASP A 416 8.11 -7.62 6.65
CA ASP A 416 6.82 -8.31 6.54
C ASP A 416 6.81 -9.26 5.33
N ASN A 417 7.43 -8.85 4.21
CA ASN A 417 7.64 -9.69 3.05
C ASN A 417 8.54 -10.90 3.34
N LEU A 418 9.65 -10.71 4.07
CA LEU A 418 10.55 -11.81 4.42
C LEU A 418 9.86 -12.84 5.32
N ILE A 419 9.13 -12.38 6.34
CA ILE A 419 8.34 -13.23 7.23
C ILE A 419 7.31 -14.03 6.43
N LYS A 420 6.56 -13.34 5.57
CA LYS A 420 5.57 -13.98 4.70
C LYS A 420 6.20 -15.05 3.80
N ILE A 421 7.33 -14.76 3.16
CA ILE A 421 8.03 -15.74 2.30
C ILE A 421 8.45 -16.97 3.10
N THR A 422 9.05 -16.80 4.28
CA THR A 422 9.44 -17.92 5.16
C THR A 422 8.24 -18.78 5.55
N ALA A 423 7.12 -18.15 5.93
CA ALA A 423 5.88 -18.85 6.27
C ALA A 423 5.32 -19.64 5.06
N LEU A 424 5.33 -19.03 3.87
CA LEU A 424 4.83 -19.64 2.64
C LEU A 424 5.67 -20.83 2.20
N ILE A 425 7.01 -20.78 2.31
CA ILE A 425 7.89 -21.91 1.94
C ILE A 425 7.61 -23.12 2.83
N LYS A 426 7.40 -22.89 4.13
CA LYS A 426 7.09 -23.95 5.10
C LYS A 426 5.71 -24.56 4.83
N HIS A 427 4.73 -23.73 4.48
CA HIS A 427 3.35 -24.16 4.28
C HIS A 427 3.10 -24.78 2.89
N TYR A 428 3.75 -24.25 1.86
CA TYR A 428 3.63 -24.68 0.47
C TYR A 428 5.00 -25.10 -0.09
N PRO A 429 5.48 -26.32 0.21
CA PRO A 429 6.78 -26.79 -0.27
C PRO A 429 6.85 -26.94 -1.80
N ASP A 430 5.71 -26.91 -2.49
CA ASP A 430 5.55 -27.03 -3.94
C ASP A 430 5.43 -25.68 -4.68
N ILE A 431 5.66 -24.54 -4.01
CA ILE A 431 5.78 -23.24 -4.70
C ILE A 431 6.85 -23.35 -5.79
N SER A 432 6.46 -22.91 -7.00
CA SER A 432 7.27 -22.95 -8.21
C SER A 432 7.83 -21.57 -8.57
N LEU A 433 7.18 -20.49 -8.12
CA LEU A 433 7.57 -19.11 -8.43
C LEU A 433 7.09 -18.15 -7.34
N PHE A 434 7.94 -17.22 -6.96
CA PHE A 434 7.55 -16.01 -6.24
C PHE A 434 7.44 -14.83 -7.21
N VAL A 435 6.34 -14.09 -7.13
CA VAL A 435 6.14 -12.84 -7.90
C VAL A 435 6.09 -11.68 -6.92
N GLN A 436 7.09 -10.81 -6.98
CA GLN A 436 7.14 -9.58 -6.21
C GLN A 436 6.42 -8.47 -6.97
N THR A 437 5.45 -7.81 -6.34
CA THR A 437 4.69 -6.68 -6.92
C THR A 437 5.01 -5.41 -6.18
N ASN A 438 5.54 -4.39 -6.84
CA ASN A 438 5.79 -3.09 -6.23
C ASN A 438 5.30 -1.94 -7.12
N PRO A 439 4.81 -0.83 -6.55
CA PRO A 439 4.74 0.42 -7.28
C PRO A 439 6.15 0.94 -7.54
N ALA A 440 6.34 1.65 -8.65
CA ALA A 440 7.59 2.39 -8.85
C ALA A 440 7.80 3.39 -7.71
N PHE A 441 9.08 3.59 -7.35
CA PHE A 441 9.52 4.40 -6.22
C PHE A 441 9.09 3.87 -4.83
N CYS A 442 8.68 2.61 -4.70
CA CYS A 442 8.51 1.96 -3.40
C CYS A 442 9.85 1.68 -2.73
N CYS A 443 10.14 2.31 -1.59
CA CYS A 443 11.37 2.07 -0.84
C CYS A 443 11.46 0.63 -0.35
N ALA A 444 10.38 0.12 0.24
CA ALA A 444 10.37 -1.21 0.83
C ALA A 444 10.52 -2.29 -0.25
N GLY A 445 9.81 -2.12 -1.37
CA GLY A 445 9.93 -2.95 -2.56
C GLY A 445 11.35 -3.00 -3.11
N LEU A 446 12.05 -1.86 -3.21
CA LEU A 446 13.45 -1.82 -3.68
C LEU A 446 14.41 -2.58 -2.74
N VAL A 447 14.20 -2.49 -1.41
CA VAL A 447 15.00 -3.24 -0.44
C VAL A 447 14.79 -4.74 -0.63
N THR A 448 13.55 -5.20 -0.77
CA THR A 448 13.26 -6.62 -0.96
C THR A 448 13.67 -7.11 -2.35
N GLU A 449 13.60 -6.26 -3.38
CA GLU A 449 14.12 -6.55 -4.73
C GLU A 449 15.63 -6.77 -4.71
N ALA A 450 16.37 -5.95 -3.96
CA ALA A 450 17.81 -6.14 -3.75
C ALA A 450 18.14 -7.45 -3.02
N MET A 451 17.17 -8.03 -2.29
CA MET A 451 17.30 -9.31 -1.61
C MET A 451 16.85 -10.51 -2.46
N ALA A 452 16.35 -10.31 -3.68
CA ALA A 452 15.76 -11.37 -4.51
C ALA A 452 16.67 -12.59 -4.69
N GLN A 453 17.96 -12.38 -4.99
CA GLN A 453 18.91 -13.48 -5.12
C GLN A 453 19.04 -14.28 -3.80
N ARG A 454 19.13 -13.60 -2.67
CA ARG A 454 19.23 -14.24 -1.35
C ARG A 454 17.95 -15.00 -1.00
N ILE A 455 16.79 -14.46 -1.38
CA ILE A 455 15.50 -15.14 -1.27
C ILE A 455 15.51 -16.43 -2.13
N GLU A 456 15.99 -16.39 -3.37
CA GLU A 456 16.11 -17.60 -4.22
C GLU A 456 17.05 -18.65 -3.61
N GLU A 457 18.18 -18.22 -3.03
CA GLU A 457 19.15 -19.12 -2.39
C GLU A 457 18.56 -19.86 -1.19
N ILE A 458 17.81 -19.15 -0.33
CA ILE A 458 17.21 -19.72 0.87
C ILE A 458 15.97 -20.57 0.53
N SER A 459 15.13 -20.07 -0.37
CA SER A 459 13.85 -20.73 -0.70
C SER A 459 13.98 -21.86 -1.71
N GLY A 460 15.01 -21.83 -2.55
CA GLY A 460 15.11 -22.68 -3.75
C GLY A 460 14.06 -22.36 -4.82
N VAL A 461 13.34 -21.25 -4.71
CA VAL A 461 12.25 -20.83 -5.61
C VAL A 461 12.67 -19.55 -6.34
N PRO A 462 12.50 -19.46 -7.67
CA PRO A 462 12.80 -18.24 -8.42
C PRO A 462 11.91 -17.06 -7.99
N VAL A 463 12.44 -15.84 -8.07
CA VAL A 463 11.72 -14.59 -7.79
C VAL A 463 11.66 -13.74 -9.06
N VAL A 464 10.47 -13.26 -9.41
CA VAL A 464 10.25 -12.30 -10.50
C VAL A 464 9.68 -11.01 -9.93
N THR A 465 10.37 -9.90 -10.15
CA THR A 465 9.92 -8.58 -9.69
C THR A 465 9.20 -7.79 -10.78
N LEU A 466 7.99 -7.33 -10.46
CA LEU A 466 7.13 -6.49 -11.27
C LEU A 466 7.01 -5.11 -10.61
N ASN A 467 7.65 -4.12 -11.22
CA ASN A 467 7.60 -2.72 -10.79
C ASN A 467 6.63 -1.94 -11.68
N TYR A 468 5.42 -1.69 -11.19
CA TYR A 468 4.36 -0.99 -11.91
C TYR A 468 4.58 0.53 -11.87
N ASP A 469 4.74 1.14 -13.04
CA ASP A 469 4.96 2.58 -13.21
C ASP A 469 3.71 3.33 -13.71
N GLY A 470 2.61 2.61 -13.92
CA GLY A 470 1.34 3.15 -14.43
C GLY A 470 1.34 3.53 -15.92
N THR A 471 2.37 3.18 -16.69
CA THR A 471 2.51 3.56 -18.11
C THR A 471 1.83 2.61 -19.12
N GLY A 472 0.92 1.74 -18.66
CA GLY A 472 0.11 0.87 -19.53
C GLY A 472 0.86 -0.27 -20.23
N LYS A 473 2.17 -0.44 -20.00
CA LYS A 473 2.90 -1.61 -20.48
C LYS A 473 2.43 -2.84 -19.70
N ASN A 474 2.05 -3.91 -20.41
CA ASN A 474 1.78 -5.22 -19.81
C ASN A 474 3.08 -5.79 -19.22
N ILE A 475 3.34 -5.48 -17.95
CA ILE A 475 4.54 -5.93 -17.24
C ILE A 475 4.40 -7.39 -16.80
N ASN A 476 3.16 -7.85 -16.64
CA ASN A 476 2.82 -9.20 -16.18
C ASN A 476 3.31 -10.28 -17.13
N GLN A 477 3.52 -9.98 -18.42
CA GLN A 477 4.12 -10.92 -19.38
C GLN A 477 5.49 -11.48 -18.94
N LYS A 478 6.21 -10.80 -18.06
CA LYS A 478 7.50 -11.27 -17.50
C LYS A 478 7.37 -12.56 -16.69
N VAL A 479 6.19 -12.88 -16.14
CA VAL A 479 5.97 -14.12 -15.38
C VAL A 479 5.80 -15.35 -16.28
N ARG A 480 5.43 -15.15 -17.55
CA ARG A 480 5.07 -16.23 -18.48
C ARG A 480 6.15 -17.31 -18.65
N PRO A 481 7.44 -16.98 -18.86
CA PRO A 481 8.47 -18.00 -19.05
C PRO A 481 8.64 -18.91 -17.82
N TYR A 482 8.48 -18.34 -16.62
CA TYR A 482 8.65 -19.06 -15.36
C TYR A 482 7.48 -20.01 -15.07
N ILE A 483 6.27 -19.65 -15.50
CA ILE A 483 5.09 -20.49 -15.37
C ILE A 483 5.11 -21.61 -16.42
N LYS A 484 5.47 -21.30 -17.67
CA LYS A 484 5.52 -22.31 -18.76
C LYS A 484 6.68 -23.29 -18.61
N TYR A 485 7.79 -22.86 -18.05
CA TYR A 485 9.01 -23.66 -17.91
C TYR A 485 9.54 -23.59 -16.47
N PRO A 486 8.80 -24.16 -15.49
CA PRO A 486 9.18 -24.09 -14.08
C PRO A 486 10.53 -24.79 -13.84
N ARG A 487 11.34 -24.24 -12.94
CA ARG A 487 12.62 -24.86 -12.55
C ARG A 487 12.33 -26.17 -11.82
N ASN A 488 12.82 -27.30 -12.34
CA ASN A 488 12.72 -28.59 -11.64
C ASN A 488 13.61 -28.58 -10.38
N LYS A 489 13.00 -28.71 -9.19
CA LYS A 489 13.72 -28.86 -7.91
C LYS A 489 14.62 -30.11 -7.86
N SER A 490 14.40 -31.11 -8.72
CA SER A 490 15.12 -32.39 -8.73
C SER A 490 16.52 -32.38 -9.38
N LYS A 491 17.06 -31.21 -9.78
CA LYS A 491 18.34 -31.09 -10.49
C LYS A 491 19.40 -30.25 -9.77
N ARG A 492 19.31 -30.07 -8.45
CA ARG A 492 20.37 -29.48 -7.62
C ARG A 492 20.91 -30.48 -6.62
#